data_AF-A0A1E3ST08-F1
#
_entry.id   AF-A0A1E3ST08-F1
#
_cell.length_a   1.000
_cell.length_b   1.000
_cell.length_c   1.000
_cell.angle_alpha   90.00
_cell.angle_beta   90.00
_cell.angle_gamma   90.00
#
_symmetry.space_group_name_H-M   'P 1'
#
loop_
_entity.id
_entity.type
_entity.pdbx_description
1 polymer ?
#
loop_
_entity_poly.entity_id
_entity_poly.type
_entity_poly.pdbx_seq_one_letter_code
_entity_poly.pdbx_strand_id
1 'polypeptide(L)'
;MLPSRPALDERECLDSFLERLAIANGLSPPQLLRLLTVAEHSGSPSAAFMMIKPDPLIISRIASLSGVDEASVADATLLRFDNGLPLYLDGLDPLRRHTFRHVVTQGWFPQFGSQACPLCLAEDGIWALEWRLPLAATCPRHGVFLTTHCTGCGHRFRTHRYSPLRPLAGLQQLCANPVGLRNPCRQSLLRHIPESAPPQVLNTAIILAAALAGETVPMLGRRVDPRLFLAEIRHLATLLLHLLSRRNGPQVRNWAEILHAEARERTTNLRGPRWGISPPQSSVVRGHVLTDAADILQQTHVEDAATRLCPWLGLIAEVKNGPSAWLVNRTTRTPTMERLINAAVRQRHHVGQRLQKVRRSELLQDWAIPQLIDTDIYHACFDEMLGGYEWTGRLYVSLCMVRLVADVANWSDAAVSIGLAPAIGARAARASSARLRVSPTVFADAVNAAMDMLSCSRNFREHEARVRALARDRGGWFETWRTTTTPHRRPTSSPYAITWMWCEVAQGLLDASPAWPAPPAPRIKATYRVFRDRLPGPARAALRSLVLDQSAPHQLVG
;
A
#
# COMPACT_ATOMS: atom_id res chain seq x y z
N MET A 1 53.18 15.47 12.82
CA MET A 1 52.48 14.19 13.10
C MET A 1 52.34 14.00 14.61
N LEU A 2 51.30 13.28 15.05
CA LEU A 2 51.10 12.92 16.45
C LEU A 2 51.98 11.71 16.86
N PRO A 3 52.38 11.61 18.15
CA PRO A 3 53.18 10.49 18.66
C PRO A 3 52.51 9.12 18.55
N SER A 4 51.25 9.00 18.97
CA SER A 4 50.47 7.77 18.89
C SER A 4 49.51 7.80 17.71
N ARG A 5 49.49 6.72 16.91
CA ARG A 5 48.75 6.64 15.65
C ARG A 5 47.93 5.35 15.63
N PRO A 6 46.78 5.33 16.32
CA PRO A 6 45.87 4.18 16.22
C PRO A 6 45.49 3.97 14.75
N ALA A 7 45.31 2.72 14.35
CA ALA A 7 44.80 2.40 13.02
C ALA A 7 43.34 2.86 12.90
N LEU A 8 43.01 3.41 11.73
CA LEU A 8 41.63 3.65 11.28
C LEU A 8 41.09 2.34 10.72
N ASP A 9 40.05 1.79 11.36
CA ASP A 9 39.36 0.59 10.85
C ASP A 9 38.47 0.97 9.66
N GLU A 10 38.39 0.10 8.66
CA GLU A 10 37.63 0.37 7.44
C GLU A 10 36.14 0.66 7.72
N ARG A 11 35.56 0.13 8.80
CA ARG A 11 34.15 0.34 9.17
C ARG A 11 33.97 1.60 10.01
N GLU A 12 35.04 2.15 10.58
CA GLU A 12 34.99 3.20 11.57
C GLU A 12 34.56 4.54 10.97
N CYS A 13 33.69 5.26 11.69
CA CYS A 13 33.35 6.62 11.34
C CYS A 13 34.40 7.62 11.82
N LEU A 14 34.60 8.69 11.05
CA LEU A 14 35.70 9.63 11.25
C LEU A 14 35.73 10.24 12.66
N ASP A 15 34.58 10.58 13.26
CA ASP A 15 34.54 11.11 14.62
C ASP A 15 34.91 10.07 15.69
N SER A 16 34.65 8.77 15.47
CA SER A 16 35.14 7.71 16.36
C SER A 16 36.65 7.60 16.32
N PHE A 17 37.22 7.60 15.10
CA PHE A 17 38.65 7.57 14.90
C PHE A 17 39.33 8.78 15.53
N LEU A 18 38.83 9.99 15.28
CA LEU A 18 39.38 11.23 15.83
C LEU A 18 39.29 11.26 17.37
N GLU A 19 38.21 10.75 17.95
CA GLU A 19 38.10 10.61 19.41
C GLU A 19 39.16 9.65 19.97
N ARG A 20 39.39 8.50 19.32
CA ARG A 20 40.47 7.56 19.70
C ARG A 20 41.85 8.15 19.51
N LEU A 21 42.09 8.86 18.41
CA LEU A 21 43.33 9.57 18.13
C LEU A 21 43.62 10.63 19.20
N ALA A 22 42.60 11.37 19.65
CA ALA A 22 42.72 12.33 20.73
C ALA A 22 43.14 11.64 22.04
N ILE A 23 42.40 10.60 22.44
CA ILE A 23 42.66 9.82 23.67
C ILE A 23 44.09 9.25 23.66
N ALA A 24 44.49 8.64 22.55
CA ALA A 24 45.81 8.01 22.39
C ALA A 24 46.98 9.00 22.52
N ASN A 25 46.72 10.30 22.34
CA ASN A 25 47.71 11.36 22.45
C ASN A 25 47.49 12.28 23.66
N GLY A 26 46.65 11.88 24.63
CA GLY A 26 46.37 12.69 25.83
C GLY A 26 45.64 14.01 25.54
N LEU A 27 44.97 14.12 24.39
CA LEU A 27 44.19 15.28 24.00
C LEU A 27 42.71 15.05 24.32
N SER A 28 42.00 16.10 24.71
CA SER A 28 40.54 16.10 24.64
C SER A 28 40.06 16.25 23.19
N PRO A 29 38.88 15.71 22.82
CA PRO A 29 38.36 15.88 21.46
C PRO A 29 38.23 17.37 21.02
N PRO A 30 37.83 18.32 21.89
CA PRO A 30 37.87 19.74 21.53
C PRO A 30 39.27 20.30 21.26
N GLN A 31 40.31 19.79 21.94
CA GLN A 31 41.70 20.18 21.65
C GLN A 31 42.13 19.66 20.29
N LEU A 32 41.87 18.40 19.96
CA LEU A 32 42.19 17.85 18.65
C LEU A 32 41.46 18.61 17.54
N LEU A 33 40.17 18.90 17.72
CA LEU A 33 39.40 19.67 16.74
C LEU A 33 40.01 21.06 16.48
N ARG A 34 40.48 21.76 17.53
CA ARG A 34 41.17 23.04 17.36
C ARG A 34 42.45 22.93 16.54
N LEU A 35 43.22 21.85 16.71
CA LEU A 35 44.40 21.59 15.88
C LEU A 35 44.02 21.40 14.40
N LEU A 36 42.89 20.73 14.14
CA LEU A 36 42.42 20.48 12.78
C LEU A 36 41.87 21.74 12.10
N THR A 37 41.30 22.67 12.84
CA THR A 37 40.62 23.87 12.29
C THR A 37 41.41 25.17 12.43
N VAL A 38 42.65 25.15 12.91
CA VAL A 38 43.45 26.38 13.09
C VAL A 38 43.70 27.05 11.73
N ALA A 39 43.54 28.37 11.62
CA ALA A 39 43.85 29.03 10.34
C ALA A 39 45.37 29.06 10.11
N GLU A 40 45.80 28.75 8.89
CA GLU A 40 47.20 28.81 8.46
C GLU A 40 47.29 29.58 7.12
N HIS A 41 48.51 29.84 6.64
CA HIS A 41 48.73 30.47 5.33
C HIS A 41 48.03 29.74 4.18
N SER A 42 47.84 28.42 4.29
CA SER A 42 47.14 27.57 3.32
C SER A 42 45.61 27.74 3.32
N GLY A 43 45.04 28.43 4.31
CA GLY A 43 43.60 28.67 4.42
C GLY A 43 43.03 28.45 5.83
N SER A 44 41.70 28.58 5.93
CA SER A 44 40.95 28.40 7.18
C SER A 44 40.00 27.20 7.03
N PRO A 45 40.36 26.02 7.55
CA PRO A 45 39.56 24.82 7.32
C PRO A 45 38.24 24.84 8.08
N SER A 46 37.17 24.41 7.42
CA SER A 46 35.83 24.37 7.98
C SER A 46 35.47 22.99 8.52
N ALA A 47 35.17 22.89 9.83
CA ALA A 47 34.60 21.68 10.42
C ALA A 47 33.10 21.48 10.09
N ALA A 48 32.49 22.38 9.32
CA ALA A 48 31.10 22.23 8.90
C ALA A 48 30.96 20.98 8.02
N PHE A 49 29.96 20.15 8.31
CA PHE A 49 29.66 18.93 7.55
C PHE A 49 30.83 17.94 7.41
N MET A 50 31.84 18.01 8.30
CA MET A 50 33.00 17.12 8.28
C MET A 50 32.63 15.63 8.28
N MET A 51 31.52 15.24 8.91
CA MET A 51 31.05 13.84 8.92
C MET A 51 30.30 13.44 7.65
N ILE A 52 29.99 14.39 6.76
CA ILE A 52 29.23 14.21 5.55
C ILE A 52 30.14 14.29 4.34
N LYS A 53 30.76 15.46 4.15
CA LYS A 53 31.70 15.78 3.07
C LYS A 53 32.70 16.79 3.64
N PRO A 54 33.88 16.33 4.10
CA PRO A 54 34.86 17.23 4.71
C PRO A 54 35.40 18.27 3.73
N ASP A 55 35.84 19.39 4.30
CA ASP A 55 36.75 20.32 3.64
C ASP A 55 38.06 19.58 3.28
N PRO A 56 38.56 19.67 2.02
CA PRO A 56 39.82 19.05 1.62
C PRO A 56 41.01 19.40 2.53
N LEU A 57 41.08 20.63 3.05
CA LEU A 57 42.15 21.02 3.98
C LEU A 57 42.09 20.23 5.30
N ILE A 58 40.89 19.87 5.76
CA ILE A 58 40.73 19.02 6.94
C ILE A 58 41.20 17.60 6.64
N ILE A 59 40.90 17.08 5.46
CA ILE A 59 41.35 15.73 5.04
C ILE A 59 42.88 15.68 5.08
N SER A 60 43.56 16.60 4.39
CA SER A 60 45.02 16.64 4.36
C SER A 60 45.64 16.82 5.75
N ARG A 61 45.00 17.59 6.64
CA ARG A 61 45.48 17.75 8.02
C ARG A 61 45.30 16.50 8.87
N ILE A 62 44.17 15.81 8.77
CA ILE A 62 43.97 14.55 9.48
C ILE A 62 44.99 13.53 8.98
N ALA A 63 45.20 13.43 7.68
CA ALA A 63 46.20 12.54 7.09
C ALA A 63 47.62 12.85 7.61
N SER A 64 48.03 14.12 7.57
CA SER A 64 49.34 14.56 8.07
C SER A 64 49.54 14.33 9.58
N LEU A 65 48.50 14.56 10.39
CA LEU A 65 48.61 14.39 11.84
C LEU A 65 48.57 12.91 12.27
N SER A 66 47.75 12.09 11.61
CA SER A 66 47.52 10.70 12.00
C SER A 66 48.39 9.68 11.26
N GLY A 67 48.93 10.04 10.09
CA GLY A 67 49.65 9.11 9.21
C GLY A 67 48.75 8.20 8.38
N VAL A 68 47.43 8.41 8.40
CA VAL A 68 46.46 7.71 7.55
C VAL A 68 46.40 8.39 6.19
N ASP A 69 46.10 7.66 5.11
CA ASP A 69 45.95 8.26 3.79
C ASP A 69 44.65 9.09 3.67
N GLU A 70 44.66 10.06 2.74
CA GLU A 70 43.52 10.98 2.55
C GLU A 70 42.25 10.27 2.09
N ALA A 71 42.36 9.18 1.31
CA ALA A 71 41.20 8.44 0.82
C ALA A 71 40.51 7.70 1.97
N SER A 72 41.25 7.03 2.86
CA SER A 72 40.69 6.40 4.06
C SER A 72 39.99 7.41 4.98
N VAL A 73 40.53 8.64 5.10
CA VAL A 73 39.87 9.71 5.85
C VAL A 73 38.54 10.11 5.22
N ALA A 74 38.50 10.27 3.90
CA ALA A 74 37.29 10.56 3.15
C ALA A 74 36.26 9.42 3.28
N ASP A 75 36.73 8.18 3.15
CA ASP A 75 35.92 6.98 3.27
C ASP A 75 35.36 6.80 4.67
N ALA A 76 36.00 7.30 5.74
CA ALA A 76 35.42 7.29 7.08
C ALA A 76 34.24 8.28 7.27
N THR A 77 33.73 8.89 6.19
CA THR A 77 32.61 9.84 6.20
C THR A 77 31.47 9.41 5.28
N LEU A 78 30.33 10.11 5.30
CA LEU A 78 29.21 9.77 4.40
C LEU A 78 29.54 9.97 2.91
N LEU A 79 30.69 10.58 2.58
CA LEU A 79 31.18 10.65 1.20
C LEU A 79 31.39 9.26 0.59
N ARG A 80 31.69 8.24 1.40
CA ARG A 80 31.72 6.82 0.97
C ARG A 80 30.42 6.38 0.29
N PHE A 81 29.31 6.95 0.71
CA PHE A 81 27.96 6.57 0.29
C PHE A 81 27.37 7.49 -0.78
N ASP A 82 28.19 8.31 -1.43
CA ASP A 82 27.79 9.20 -2.51
C ASP A 82 27.44 8.44 -3.80
N ASN A 83 27.07 9.15 -4.87
CA ASN A 83 26.74 8.61 -6.19
C ASN A 83 25.59 7.59 -6.18
N GLY A 84 24.64 7.78 -5.27
CA GLY A 84 23.45 6.94 -5.13
C GLY A 84 23.62 5.72 -4.24
N LEU A 85 24.65 5.66 -3.39
CA LEU A 85 24.94 4.51 -2.52
C LEU A 85 24.73 4.76 -1.01
N PRO A 86 23.55 5.16 -0.49
CA PRO A 86 22.31 5.60 -1.12
C PRO A 86 22.21 7.13 -1.26
N LEU A 87 23.30 7.87 -1.06
CA LEU A 87 23.30 9.33 -0.98
C LEU A 87 23.77 9.97 -2.29
N TYR A 88 23.30 11.18 -2.54
CA TYR A 88 23.75 12.10 -3.57
C TYR A 88 24.22 13.38 -2.87
N LEU A 89 25.53 13.61 -2.85
CA LEU A 89 26.19 14.74 -2.21
C LEU A 89 26.69 15.78 -3.22
N ASP A 90 26.39 15.58 -4.50
CA ASP A 90 26.58 16.58 -5.54
C ASP A 90 25.94 17.91 -5.17
N GLY A 91 26.70 18.98 -5.39
CA GLY A 91 26.26 20.33 -5.06
C GLY A 91 26.34 20.70 -3.57
N LEU A 92 26.80 19.81 -2.67
CA LEU A 92 27.22 20.19 -1.32
C LEU A 92 28.64 20.75 -1.35
N ASP A 93 28.77 21.98 -0.87
CA ASP A 93 30.04 22.66 -0.62
C ASP A 93 30.15 22.95 0.89
N PRO A 94 31.11 22.34 1.60
CA PRO A 94 31.28 22.51 3.05
C PRO A 94 31.65 23.95 3.46
N LEU A 95 32.13 24.77 2.53
CA LEU A 95 32.42 26.19 2.73
C LEU A 95 31.17 27.06 2.59
N ARG A 96 30.12 26.56 1.94
CA ARG A 96 28.87 27.28 1.65
C ARG A 96 27.68 26.60 2.30
N ARG A 97 27.39 26.94 3.56
CA ARG A 97 26.32 26.32 4.38
C ARG A 97 24.94 26.23 3.71
N HIS A 98 24.58 27.19 2.87
CA HIS A 98 23.27 27.18 2.20
C HIS A 98 23.11 26.00 1.22
N THR A 99 24.21 25.44 0.71
CA THR A 99 24.20 24.28 -0.20
C THR A 99 23.72 22.99 0.46
N PHE A 100 23.74 22.91 1.80
CA PHE A 100 23.21 21.78 2.55
C PHE A 100 21.75 21.45 2.23
N ARG A 101 20.95 22.48 1.87
CA ARG A 101 19.55 22.29 1.49
C ARG A 101 19.38 21.39 0.25
N HIS A 102 20.39 21.34 -0.63
CA HIS A 102 20.33 20.58 -1.88
C HIS A 102 20.37 19.08 -1.62
N VAL A 103 21.09 18.65 -0.58
CA VAL A 103 21.28 17.23 -0.28
C VAL A 103 20.28 16.70 0.74
N VAL A 104 19.76 17.51 1.65
CA VAL A 104 18.84 16.98 2.69
C VAL A 104 17.44 16.61 2.18
N THR A 105 17.07 17.03 0.98
CA THR A 105 15.73 16.79 0.39
C THR A 105 15.62 15.47 -0.38
N GLN A 106 16.73 14.73 -0.54
CA GLN A 106 16.76 13.47 -1.31
C GLN A 106 16.03 12.27 -0.65
N GLY A 107 15.62 12.44 0.62
CA GLY A 107 14.84 11.48 1.38
C GLY A 107 15.69 10.50 2.18
N TRP A 108 15.35 10.32 3.46
CA TRP A 108 16.11 9.51 4.43
C TRP A 108 17.58 9.92 4.56
N PHE A 109 17.87 11.21 4.38
CA PHE A 109 19.21 11.75 4.58
C PHE A 109 19.54 11.87 6.08
N PRO A 110 20.68 11.33 6.55
CA PRO A 110 21.05 11.37 7.97
C PRO A 110 21.66 12.71 8.36
N GLN A 111 20.80 13.71 8.58
CA GLN A 111 21.23 15.08 8.88
C GLN A 111 22.09 15.17 10.15
N PHE A 112 21.65 14.52 11.23
CA PHE A 112 22.31 14.55 12.53
C PHE A 112 22.06 13.24 13.29
N GLY A 113 22.97 12.99 14.23
CA GLY A 113 22.92 11.86 15.13
C GLY A 113 23.37 10.56 14.49
N SER A 114 23.59 9.56 15.33
CA SER A 114 23.93 8.20 14.94
C SER A 114 23.14 7.22 15.80
N GLN A 115 23.28 5.96 15.43
CA GLN A 115 22.86 4.79 16.18
C GLN A 115 24.10 4.04 16.67
N ALA A 116 23.93 3.06 17.55
CA ALA A 116 25.02 2.22 18.03
C ALA A 116 24.61 0.77 18.24
N CYS A 117 25.54 -0.16 18.03
CA CYS A 117 25.48 -1.47 18.66
C CYS A 117 26.35 -1.44 19.93
N PRO A 118 25.75 -1.55 21.13
CA PRO A 118 26.51 -1.57 22.38
C PRO A 118 27.52 -2.72 22.47
N LEU A 119 27.22 -3.85 21.81
CA LEU A 119 28.08 -5.04 21.79
C LEU A 119 29.34 -4.81 20.96
N CYS A 120 29.23 -4.28 19.73
CA CYS A 120 30.41 -3.86 18.95
C CYS A 120 31.26 -2.85 19.73
N LEU A 121 30.64 -1.82 20.32
CA LEU A 121 31.37 -0.82 21.11
C LEU A 121 32.08 -1.41 22.32
N ALA A 122 31.60 -2.53 22.87
CA ALA A 122 32.26 -3.23 23.98
C ALA A 122 33.46 -4.08 23.50
N GLU A 123 33.41 -4.61 22.28
CA GLU A 123 34.44 -5.47 21.71
C GLU A 123 35.66 -4.67 21.22
N ASP A 124 35.43 -3.68 20.36
CA ASP A 124 36.50 -2.97 19.65
C ASP A 124 36.49 -1.45 19.92
N GLY A 125 35.43 -0.94 20.55
CA GLY A 125 35.28 0.50 20.80
C GLY A 125 35.04 1.31 19.53
N ILE A 126 34.79 0.65 18.40
CA ILE A 126 34.63 1.26 17.08
C ILE A 126 33.17 1.61 16.87
N TRP A 127 32.94 2.86 16.48
CA TRP A 127 31.65 3.28 16.00
C TRP A 127 31.56 3.13 14.49
N ALA A 128 30.68 2.26 13.99
CA ALA A 128 30.60 2.02 12.56
C ALA A 128 29.96 3.20 11.81
N LEU A 129 30.50 3.51 10.63
CA LEU A 129 30.03 4.57 9.73
C LEU A 129 28.60 4.33 9.25
N GLU A 130 28.27 3.10 8.88
CA GLU A 130 26.94 2.71 8.41
C GLU A 130 25.83 3.03 9.41
N TRP A 131 26.11 3.04 10.71
CA TRP A 131 25.12 3.34 11.75
C TRP A 131 24.57 4.76 11.67
N ARG A 132 25.19 5.64 10.88
CA ARG A 132 24.63 6.95 10.54
C ARG A 132 23.48 6.85 9.55
N LEU A 133 23.49 5.86 8.66
CA LEU A 133 22.46 5.69 7.63
C LEU A 133 21.16 5.14 8.23
N PRO A 134 19.98 5.67 7.85
CA PRO A 134 18.71 5.11 8.33
C PRO A 134 18.41 3.69 7.85
N LEU A 135 19.04 3.26 6.75
CA LEU A 135 18.94 1.89 6.23
C LEU A 135 19.62 0.87 7.14
N ALA A 136 20.65 1.26 7.90
CA ALA A 136 21.23 0.40 8.91
C ALA A 136 20.35 0.42 10.17
N ALA A 137 19.45 -0.54 10.33
CA ALA A 137 18.57 -0.63 11.50
C ALA A 137 18.99 -1.73 12.50
N THR A 138 19.79 -2.68 12.05
CA THR A 138 20.18 -3.90 12.79
C THR A 138 21.68 -4.10 12.62
N CYS A 139 22.35 -4.56 13.68
CA CYS A 139 23.75 -4.97 13.62
C CYS A 139 23.85 -6.39 13.02
N PRO A 140 24.46 -6.58 11.84
CA PRO A 140 24.58 -7.91 11.24
C PRO A 140 25.55 -8.82 12.01
N ARG A 141 26.53 -8.25 12.74
CA ARG A 141 27.49 -9.01 13.55
C ARG A 141 26.84 -9.65 14.79
N HIS A 142 25.95 -8.92 15.45
CA HIS A 142 25.38 -9.33 16.74
C HIS A 142 23.92 -9.73 16.67
N GLY A 143 23.23 -9.51 15.54
CA GLY A 143 21.82 -9.90 15.40
C GLY A 143 20.87 -9.08 16.29
N VAL A 144 21.18 -7.80 16.54
CA VAL A 144 20.39 -6.94 17.42
C VAL A 144 19.98 -5.65 16.72
N PHE A 145 18.82 -5.10 17.08
CA PHE A 145 18.43 -3.76 16.63
C PHE A 145 19.39 -2.71 17.19
N LEU A 146 19.78 -1.74 16.35
CA LEU A 146 20.68 -0.68 16.80
C LEU A 146 19.99 0.21 17.84
N THR A 147 20.70 0.58 18.89
CA THR A 147 20.21 1.55 19.88
C THR A 147 20.23 2.95 19.25
N THR A 148 19.09 3.64 19.31
CA THR A 148 18.92 4.95 18.65
C THR A 148 18.93 6.13 19.61
N HIS A 149 18.71 5.89 20.91
CA HIS A 149 18.62 6.90 21.96
C HIS A 149 19.30 6.45 23.25
N CYS A 150 19.78 7.42 24.03
CA CYS A 150 20.36 7.19 25.33
C CYS A 150 19.26 6.94 26.38
N THR A 151 19.33 5.86 27.17
CA THR A 151 18.42 5.62 28.30
C THR A 151 18.61 6.62 29.45
N GLY A 152 19.77 7.30 29.51
CA GLY A 152 20.05 8.31 30.53
C GLY A 152 19.47 9.70 30.19
N CYS A 153 19.67 10.18 28.96
CA CYS A 153 19.25 11.54 28.58
C CYS A 153 18.11 11.60 27.55
N GLY A 154 17.62 10.47 27.04
CA GLY A 154 16.56 10.39 26.02
C GLY A 154 16.95 10.86 24.60
N HIS A 155 18.05 11.60 24.45
CA HIS A 155 18.51 12.10 23.15
C HIS A 155 19.16 11.00 22.29
N ARG A 156 19.06 11.17 20.96
CA ARG A 156 19.83 10.37 19.99
C ARG A 156 21.32 10.59 20.17
N PHE A 157 22.14 9.58 19.87
CA PHE A 157 23.59 9.70 20.03
C PHE A 157 24.21 10.67 19.01
N ARG A 158 25.31 11.33 19.38
CA ARG A 158 26.13 12.17 18.49
C ARG A 158 25.31 13.28 17.80
N THR A 159 24.41 13.94 18.52
CA THR A 159 23.54 15.03 18.00
C THR A 159 24.15 16.43 18.11
N HIS A 160 25.45 16.54 18.34
CA HIS A 160 26.13 17.82 18.53
C HIS A 160 26.08 18.65 17.24
N ARG A 161 25.40 19.81 17.28
CA ARG A 161 25.25 20.69 16.11
C ARG A 161 26.48 21.56 15.82
N TYR A 162 27.24 21.88 16.87
CA TYR A 162 28.33 22.86 16.80
C TYR A 162 29.74 22.23 16.90
N SER A 163 29.82 20.94 17.20
CA SER A 163 31.07 20.17 17.25
C SER A 163 30.82 18.79 16.66
N PRO A 164 31.64 18.30 15.71
CA PRO A 164 31.50 16.95 15.18
C PRO A 164 31.93 15.87 16.20
N LEU A 165 32.76 16.21 17.18
CA LEU A 165 33.27 15.27 18.19
C LEU A 165 32.52 15.41 19.53
N ARG A 166 32.39 14.29 20.26
CA ARG A 166 31.87 14.29 21.64
C ARG A 166 32.80 15.11 22.55
N PRO A 167 32.27 15.88 23.51
CA PRO A 167 33.10 16.65 24.45
C PRO A 167 33.90 15.75 25.41
N LEU A 168 33.42 14.53 25.66
CA LEU A 168 34.09 13.51 26.44
C LEU A 168 34.09 12.19 25.66
N ALA A 169 35.28 11.62 25.48
CA ALA A 169 35.48 10.30 24.90
C ALA A 169 36.43 9.50 25.81
N GLY A 170 36.26 8.18 25.84
CA GLY A 170 37.07 7.29 26.67
C GLY A 170 36.55 5.85 26.63
N LEU A 171 37.26 4.95 27.32
CA LEU A 171 36.97 3.51 27.34
C LEU A 171 35.55 3.17 27.83
N GLN A 172 34.95 4.04 28.66
CA GLN A 172 33.58 3.88 29.13
C GLN A 172 32.50 4.14 28.06
N GLN A 173 32.90 4.62 26.88
CA GLN A 173 32.03 4.98 25.76
C GLN A 173 30.81 5.77 26.24
N LEU A 174 31.03 6.96 26.81
CA LEU A 174 29.94 7.79 27.35
C LEU A 174 29.07 8.36 26.22
N CYS A 175 27.76 8.52 26.50
CA CYS A 175 26.83 9.18 25.59
C CYS A 175 27.31 10.59 25.21
N ALA A 176 27.76 11.36 26.21
CA ALA A 176 28.34 12.70 26.07
C ALA A 176 27.47 13.77 25.39
N ASN A 177 26.21 13.48 25.06
CA ASN A 177 25.23 14.47 24.61
C ASN A 177 25.09 15.61 25.64
N PRO A 178 24.81 16.84 25.19
CA PRO A 178 24.64 17.97 26.10
C PRO A 178 23.34 17.81 26.92
N VAL A 179 23.45 17.80 28.24
CA VAL A 179 22.33 17.85 29.19
C VAL A 179 22.44 19.20 29.92
N GLY A 180 21.81 20.22 29.36
CA GLY A 180 21.95 21.61 29.80
C GLY A 180 23.16 22.33 29.21
N LEU A 181 23.51 23.51 29.76
CA LEU A 181 24.43 24.46 29.14
C LEU A 181 25.90 23.98 29.04
N ARG A 182 26.37 23.12 29.94
CA ARG A 182 27.79 22.67 29.99
C ARG A 182 28.02 21.24 30.48
N ASN A 183 26.98 20.47 30.81
CA ASN A 183 27.14 19.13 31.38
C ASN A 183 26.88 18.04 30.32
N PRO A 184 27.89 17.25 29.94
CA PRO A 184 27.67 16.11 29.07
C PRO A 184 27.02 14.95 29.82
N CYS A 185 26.16 14.19 29.14
CA CYS A 185 25.56 12.97 29.66
C CYS A 185 26.65 11.93 29.97
N ARG A 186 26.66 11.43 31.21
CA ARG A 186 27.63 10.43 31.70
C ARG A 186 27.11 8.98 31.61
N GLN A 187 25.97 8.76 30.97
CA GLN A 187 25.47 7.40 30.77
C GLN A 187 26.41 6.66 29.82
N SER A 188 26.94 5.51 30.26
CA SER A 188 27.75 4.64 29.40
C SER A 188 26.87 3.99 28.34
N LEU A 189 27.34 4.00 27.10
CA LEU A 189 26.67 3.35 25.98
C LEU A 189 26.71 1.83 26.11
N LEU A 190 27.74 1.29 26.75
CA LEU A 190 27.92 -0.15 26.98
C LEU A 190 26.84 -0.75 27.90
N ARG A 191 26.12 0.10 28.66
CA ARG A 191 25.02 -0.33 29.55
C ARG A 191 23.67 -0.46 28.84
N HIS A 192 23.59 -0.13 27.56
CA HIS A 192 22.35 -0.31 26.80
C HIS A 192 22.19 -1.78 26.46
N ILE A 193 21.02 -2.35 26.76
CA ILE A 193 20.67 -3.72 26.41
C ILE A 193 19.87 -3.64 25.10
N PRO A 194 20.45 -4.04 23.95
CA PRO A 194 19.75 -4.00 22.68
C PRO A 194 18.78 -5.17 22.56
N GLU A 195 17.68 -4.96 21.84
CA GLU A 195 16.71 -6.00 21.53
C GLU A 195 17.23 -6.92 20.40
N SER A 196 17.02 -8.23 20.52
CA SER A 196 17.38 -9.20 19.49
C SER A 196 16.52 -8.99 18.23
N ALA A 197 17.15 -8.99 17.07
CA ALA A 197 16.46 -8.94 15.79
C ALA A 197 15.99 -10.35 15.38
N PRO A 198 14.76 -10.52 14.89
CA PRO A 198 14.31 -11.79 14.32
C PRO A 198 15.18 -12.21 13.11
N PRO A 199 15.29 -13.53 12.81
CA PRO A 199 16.15 -14.02 11.72
C PRO A 199 15.89 -13.37 10.35
N GLN A 200 14.64 -13.11 10.00
CA GLN A 200 14.29 -12.45 8.73
C GLN A 200 14.80 -10.99 8.65
N VAL A 201 14.78 -10.29 9.79
CA VAL A 201 15.31 -8.93 9.90
C VAL A 201 16.83 -8.94 9.82
N LEU A 202 17.48 -9.90 10.48
CA LEU A 202 18.93 -10.08 10.39
C LEU A 202 19.37 -10.39 8.95
N ASN A 203 18.68 -11.30 8.26
CA ASN A 203 18.97 -11.60 6.86
C ASN A 203 18.86 -10.36 5.96
N THR A 204 17.83 -9.54 6.17
CA THR A 204 17.67 -8.27 5.44
C THR A 204 18.79 -7.29 5.76
N ALA A 205 19.24 -7.23 7.02
CA ALA A 205 20.35 -6.38 7.42
C ALA A 205 21.67 -6.79 6.76
N ILE A 206 21.93 -8.09 6.62
CA ILE A 206 23.11 -8.62 5.90
C ILE A 206 23.04 -8.22 4.42
N ILE A 207 21.89 -8.34 3.78
CA ILE A 207 21.70 -7.95 2.37
C ILE A 207 21.92 -6.44 2.18
N LEU A 208 21.40 -5.62 3.09
CA LEU A 208 21.61 -4.18 3.08
C LEU A 208 23.08 -3.81 3.30
N ALA A 209 23.79 -4.50 4.20
CA ALA A 209 25.22 -4.28 4.42
C ALA A 209 26.03 -4.61 3.15
N ALA A 210 25.76 -5.75 2.50
CA ALA A 210 26.39 -6.11 1.23
C ALA A 210 26.10 -5.06 0.12
N ALA A 211 24.85 -4.59 0.03
CA ALA A 211 24.49 -3.53 -0.91
C ALA A 211 25.25 -2.22 -0.64
N LEU A 212 25.38 -1.82 0.64
CA LEU A 212 26.14 -0.64 1.06
C LEU A 212 27.64 -0.78 0.80
N ALA A 213 28.17 -2.01 0.82
CA ALA A 213 29.53 -2.33 0.42
C ALA A 213 29.72 -2.34 -1.12
N GLY A 214 28.67 -2.09 -1.89
CA GLY A 214 28.73 -2.04 -3.36
C GLY A 214 28.48 -3.38 -4.06
N GLU A 215 28.07 -4.43 -3.33
CA GLU A 215 27.79 -5.73 -3.92
C GLU A 215 26.44 -5.75 -4.65
N THR A 216 26.36 -6.53 -5.73
CA THR A 216 25.09 -6.70 -6.47
C THR A 216 24.10 -7.54 -5.69
N VAL A 217 22.83 -7.13 -5.72
CA VAL A 217 21.75 -7.76 -4.92
C VAL A 217 20.69 -8.37 -5.86
N PRO A 218 20.10 -9.53 -5.54
CA PRO A 218 18.94 -10.04 -6.26
C PRO A 218 17.71 -9.14 -6.05
N MET A 219 17.06 -8.74 -7.13
CA MET A 219 15.79 -8.00 -7.11
C MET A 219 14.98 -8.34 -8.37
N LEU A 220 13.77 -8.86 -8.18
CA LEU A 220 12.83 -9.16 -9.27
C LEU A 220 13.46 -10.09 -10.34
N GLY A 221 14.09 -11.18 -9.87
CA GLY A 221 14.63 -12.26 -10.71
C GLY A 221 15.98 -11.96 -11.37
N ARG A 222 16.60 -10.80 -11.09
CA ARG A 222 17.90 -10.41 -11.64
C ARG A 222 18.83 -9.87 -10.57
N ARG A 223 20.14 -9.98 -10.77
CA ARG A 223 21.11 -9.21 -9.97
C ARG A 223 21.12 -7.77 -10.47
N VAL A 224 21.01 -6.81 -9.55
CA VAL A 224 20.95 -5.39 -9.87
C VAL A 224 22.09 -4.63 -9.22
N ASP A 225 22.37 -3.45 -9.79
CA ASP A 225 23.23 -2.44 -9.17
C ASP A 225 22.70 -2.11 -7.75
N PRO A 226 23.57 -2.10 -6.73
CA PRO A 226 23.19 -1.79 -5.34
C PRO A 226 22.51 -0.43 -5.19
N ARG A 227 22.90 0.58 -5.99
CA ARG A 227 22.30 1.93 -5.97
C ARG A 227 20.81 1.87 -6.32
N LEU A 228 20.48 1.05 -7.34
CA LEU A 228 19.10 0.81 -7.72
C LEU A 228 18.35 0.09 -6.59
N PHE A 229 18.92 -0.99 -6.04
CA PHE A 229 18.28 -1.74 -4.95
C PHE A 229 18.01 -0.87 -3.72
N LEU A 230 19.01 -0.12 -3.24
CA LEU A 230 18.91 0.77 -2.08
C LEU A 230 17.88 1.91 -2.29
N ALA A 231 17.75 2.41 -3.52
CA ALA A 231 16.71 3.36 -3.87
C ALA A 231 15.32 2.72 -3.80
N GLU A 232 15.11 1.58 -4.48
CA GLU A 232 13.80 0.93 -4.57
C GLU A 232 13.32 0.39 -3.22
N ILE A 233 14.20 -0.18 -2.39
CA ILE A 233 13.83 -0.65 -1.05
C ILE A 233 13.40 0.52 -0.15
N ARG A 234 14.05 1.69 -0.27
CA ARG A 234 13.64 2.90 0.45
C ARG A 234 12.29 3.42 -0.05
N HIS A 235 12.07 3.42 -1.36
CA HIS A 235 10.80 3.85 -1.97
C HIS A 235 9.63 2.97 -1.55
N LEU A 236 9.83 1.65 -1.57
CA LEU A 236 8.83 0.69 -1.11
C LEU A 236 8.64 0.78 0.41
N ALA A 237 9.71 0.83 1.21
CA ALA A 237 9.59 1.01 2.65
C ALA A 237 8.81 2.29 3.02
N THR A 238 9.07 3.40 2.33
CA THR A 238 8.31 4.65 2.48
C THR A 238 6.81 4.45 2.21
N LEU A 239 6.48 3.71 1.15
CA LEU A 239 5.09 3.37 0.82
C LEU A 239 4.43 2.53 1.92
N LEU A 240 5.12 1.49 2.39
CA LEU A 240 4.64 0.60 3.44
C LEU A 240 4.44 1.35 4.77
N LEU A 241 5.32 2.30 5.11
CA LEU A 241 5.13 3.17 6.28
C LEU A 241 3.87 4.01 6.18
N HIS A 242 3.57 4.58 5.00
CA HIS A 242 2.34 5.32 4.79
C HIS A 242 1.09 4.44 4.89
N LEU A 243 1.16 3.20 4.39
CA LEU A 243 0.08 2.22 4.49
C LEU A 243 -0.16 1.80 5.95
N LEU A 244 0.90 1.49 6.70
CA LEU A 244 0.81 1.11 8.10
C LEU A 244 0.50 2.26 9.04
N SER A 245 0.61 3.52 8.59
CA SER A 245 0.13 4.69 9.35
C SER A 245 -1.40 4.87 9.26
N ARG A 246 -2.11 4.03 8.49
CA ARG A 246 -3.57 4.02 8.41
C ARG A 246 -4.16 3.34 9.65
N ARG A 247 -5.40 3.68 10.02
CA ARG A 247 -6.07 3.21 11.25
C ARG A 247 -5.93 1.71 11.54
N ASN A 248 -5.94 0.86 10.52
CA ASN A 248 -5.88 -0.60 10.67
C ASN A 248 -4.45 -1.19 10.55
N GLY A 249 -3.40 -0.37 10.46
CA GLY A 249 -2.01 -0.82 10.35
C GLY A 249 -1.57 -1.82 11.44
N PRO A 250 -1.85 -1.55 12.73
CA PRO A 250 -1.52 -2.47 13.83
C PRO A 250 -2.17 -3.86 13.72
N GLN A 251 -3.30 -3.99 13.00
CA GLN A 251 -3.94 -5.29 12.76
C GLN A 251 -3.17 -6.12 11.72
N VAL A 252 -2.35 -5.48 10.88
CA VAL A 252 -1.56 -6.14 9.83
C VAL A 252 -0.16 -6.49 10.32
N ARG A 253 0.43 -5.66 11.19
CA ARG A 253 1.75 -5.85 11.78
C ARG A 253 1.72 -5.38 13.23
N ASN A 254 2.10 -6.24 14.18
CA ASN A 254 2.15 -5.91 15.61
C ASN A 254 3.09 -4.73 15.93
N TRP A 255 4.27 -4.67 15.31
CA TRP A 255 5.23 -3.58 15.50
C TRP A 255 4.74 -2.21 14.99
N ALA A 256 3.66 -2.17 14.20
CA ALA A 256 3.11 -0.92 13.67
C ALA A 256 2.49 -0.04 14.76
N GLU A 257 2.28 -0.53 15.98
CA GLU A 257 1.88 0.29 17.13
C GLU A 257 2.89 1.40 17.45
N ILE A 258 4.19 1.06 17.41
CA ILE A 258 5.29 2.03 17.61
C ILE A 258 5.26 3.08 16.51
N LEU A 259 5.07 2.65 15.25
CA LEU A 259 4.93 3.55 14.11
C LEU A 259 3.72 4.47 14.26
N HIS A 260 2.60 3.95 14.75
CA HIS A 260 1.37 4.72 14.98
C HIS A 260 1.52 5.79 16.05
N ALA A 261 2.24 5.50 17.15
CA ALA A 261 2.57 6.50 18.15
C ALA A 261 3.36 7.65 17.52
N GLU A 262 4.44 7.33 16.80
CA GLU A 262 5.27 8.33 16.13
C GLU A 262 4.52 9.09 15.01
N ALA A 263 3.66 8.40 14.25
CA ALA A 263 2.82 9.00 13.22
C ALA A 263 1.89 10.05 13.81
N ARG A 264 1.28 9.78 14.97
CA ARG A 264 0.40 10.72 15.68
C ARG A 264 1.17 11.96 16.14
N GLU A 265 2.34 11.78 16.74
CA GLU A 265 3.20 12.88 17.18
C GLU A 265 3.64 13.78 16.02
N ARG A 266 3.90 13.19 14.85
CA ARG A 266 4.32 13.92 13.64
C ARG A 266 3.16 14.48 12.82
N THR A 267 1.91 14.14 13.17
CA THR A 267 0.72 14.64 12.48
C THR A 267 0.30 15.98 13.07
N THR A 268 0.06 16.95 12.18
CA THR A 268 -0.47 18.26 12.51
C THR A 268 -1.82 18.46 11.82
N ASN A 269 -2.56 19.51 12.19
CA ASN A 269 -3.83 19.86 11.54
C ASN A 269 -3.71 20.04 10.01
N LEU A 270 -2.53 20.40 9.51
CA LEU A 270 -2.31 20.70 8.10
C LEU A 270 -1.65 19.55 7.32
N ARG A 271 -0.91 18.65 7.99
CA ARG A 271 -0.04 17.67 7.33
C ARG A 271 0.15 16.43 8.19
N GLY A 272 0.08 15.26 7.54
CA GLY A 272 0.50 13.97 8.11
C GLY A 272 2.03 13.78 8.12
N PRO A 273 2.51 12.62 8.59
CA PRO A 273 3.94 12.35 8.69
C PRO A 273 4.62 12.29 7.31
N ARG A 274 5.82 12.86 7.22
CA ARG A 274 6.61 12.95 5.98
C ARG A 274 7.62 11.82 5.87
N TRP A 275 7.14 10.58 5.77
CA TRP A 275 8.01 9.40 5.75
C TRP A 275 9.02 9.39 4.61
N GLY A 276 8.71 9.98 3.45
CA GLY A 276 9.68 10.11 2.35
C GLY A 276 10.86 11.03 2.65
N ILE A 277 10.75 11.93 3.63
CA ILE A 277 11.83 12.84 4.04
C ILE A 277 12.52 12.29 5.29
N SER A 278 11.76 11.99 6.33
CA SER A 278 12.27 11.57 7.63
C SER A 278 11.72 10.19 8.01
N PRO A 279 12.58 9.15 8.09
CA PRO A 279 12.15 7.83 8.50
C PRO A 279 11.70 7.80 9.96
N PRO A 280 11.05 6.70 10.39
CA PRO A 280 10.76 6.44 11.80
C PRO A 280 12.05 6.45 12.62
N GLN A 281 11.98 6.93 13.87
CA GLN A 281 13.14 7.00 14.76
C GLN A 281 13.50 5.64 15.37
N SER A 282 12.53 4.74 15.52
CA SER A 282 12.75 3.39 16.02
C SER A 282 13.50 2.53 14.99
N SER A 283 14.62 1.92 15.41
CA SER A 283 15.34 0.91 14.64
C SER A 283 14.52 -0.37 14.46
N VAL A 284 13.69 -0.73 15.44
CA VAL A 284 12.75 -1.86 15.34
C VAL A 284 11.79 -1.66 14.16
N VAL A 285 11.13 -0.49 14.09
CA VAL A 285 10.23 -0.15 12.98
C VAL A 285 10.96 -0.13 11.65
N ARG A 286 12.16 0.48 11.58
CA ARG A 286 12.96 0.50 10.34
C ARG A 286 13.38 -0.90 9.89
N GLY A 287 13.86 -1.75 10.80
CA GLY A 287 14.27 -3.11 10.48
C GLY A 287 13.13 -3.95 9.93
N HIS A 288 11.96 -3.90 10.58
CA HIS A 288 10.80 -4.63 10.09
C HIS A 288 10.27 -4.11 8.76
N VAL A 289 10.12 -2.80 8.57
CA VAL A 289 9.57 -2.29 7.30
C VAL A 289 10.53 -2.50 6.13
N LEU A 290 11.84 -2.46 6.37
CA LEU A 290 12.85 -2.82 5.37
C LEU A 290 12.77 -4.31 5.04
N THR A 291 12.48 -5.16 6.03
CA THR A 291 12.26 -6.61 5.82
C THR A 291 11.02 -6.87 4.98
N ASP A 292 9.89 -6.24 5.28
CA ASP A 292 8.67 -6.35 4.47
C ASP A 292 8.89 -5.84 3.03
N ALA A 293 9.66 -4.75 2.85
CA ALA A 293 10.01 -4.25 1.53
C ALA A 293 10.96 -5.21 0.78
N ALA A 294 11.95 -5.76 1.47
CA ALA A 294 12.89 -6.73 0.93
C ALA A 294 12.18 -8.01 0.49
N ASP A 295 11.25 -8.53 1.31
CA ASP A 295 10.44 -9.71 0.98
C ASP A 295 9.65 -9.53 -0.32
N ILE A 296 9.14 -8.33 -0.59
CA ILE A 296 8.46 -8.02 -1.86
C ILE A 296 9.47 -7.90 -3.02
N LEU A 297 10.57 -7.18 -2.85
CA LEU A 297 11.51 -6.88 -3.95
C LEU A 297 12.40 -8.06 -4.34
N GLN A 298 12.65 -8.99 -3.43
CA GLN A 298 13.49 -10.16 -3.68
C GLN A 298 12.74 -11.33 -4.35
N GLN A 299 11.46 -11.17 -4.69
CA GLN A 299 10.77 -12.18 -5.48
C GLN A 299 11.39 -12.33 -6.87
N THR A 300 11.19 -13.48 -7.51
CA THR A 300 11.72 -13.75 -8.86
C THR A 300 10.92 -12.99 -9.92
N HIS A 301 9.59 -12.91 -9.79
CA HIS A 301 8.73 -12.22 -10.75
C HIS A 301 8.00 -11.04 -10.13
N VAL A 302 7.69 -10.02 -10.95
CA VAL A 302 6.95 -8.82 -10.53
C VAL A 302 5.54 -9.18 -10.05
N GLU A 303 4.97 -10.23 -10.62
CA GLU A 303 3.66 -10.78 -10.31
C GLU A 303 3.64 -11.36 -8.88
N ASP A 304 4.69 -12.07 -8.48
CA ASP A 304 4.83 -12.61 -7.12
C ASP A 304 5.05 -11.48 -6.11
N ALA A 305 5.89 -10.50 -6.46
CA ALA A 305 6.08 -9.29 -5.68
C ALA A 305 4.74 -8.53 -5.49
N ALA A 306 3.95 -8.43 -6.56
CA ALA A 306 2.63 -7.81 -6.53
C ALA A 306 1.64 -8.59 -5.66
N THR A 307 1.70 -9.92 -5.67
CA THR A 307 0.90 -10.77 -4.78
C THR A 307 1.23 -10.52 -3.31
N ARG A 308 2.51 -10.31 -2.98
CA ARG A 308 2.92 -9.94 -1.61
C ARG A 308 2.52 -8.52 -1.23
N LEU A 309 2.46 -7.59 -2.18
CA LEU A 309 1.98 -6.23 -1.94
C LEU A 309 0.44 -6.16 -1.83
N CYS A 310 -0.30 -7.04 -2.50
CA CYS A 310 -1.76 -6.98 -2.60
C CYS A 310 -2.51 -6.90 -1.25
N PRO A 311 -2.16 -7.68 -0.19
CA PRO A 311 -2.81 -7.58 1.11
C PRO A 311 -2.76 -6.17 1.73
N TRP A 312 -1.70 -5.41 1.45
CA TRP A 312 -1.51 -4.07 1.99
C TRP A 312 -2.50 -3.05 1.42
N LEU A 313 -3.06 -3.31 0.23
CA LEU A 313 -4.07 -2.45 -0.39
C LEU A 313 -5.40 -2.47 0.39
N GLY A 314 -5.60 -3.44 1.28
CA GLY A 314 -6.75 -3.47 2.21
C GLY A 314 -6.77 -2.25 3.14
N LEU A 315 -5.60 -1.72 3.52
CA LEU A 315 -5.44 -0.56 4.42
C LEU A 315 -5.93 0.77 3.82
N ILE A 316 -6.24 0.77 2.53
CA ILE A 316 -6.68 1.94 1.76
C ILE A 316 -7.91 1.62 0.90
N ALA A 317 -8.69 0.58 1.24
CA ALA A 317 -9.86 0.17 0.46
C ALA A 317 -10.92 1.28 0.31
N GLU A 318 -10.96 2.23 1.25
CA GLU A 318 -11.93 3.32 1.36
C GLU A 318 -11.55 4.60 0.58
N VAL A 319 -10.37 4.66 -0.04
CA VAL A 319 -9.89 5.89 -0.68
C VAL A 319 -10.64 6.21 -1.97
N LYS A 320 -11.20 7.43 -2.05
CA LYS A 320 -12.14 7.87 -3.11
C LYS A 320 -11.61 7.75 -4.54
N ASN A 321 -10.31 7.99 -4.75
CA ASN A 321 -9.69 7.99 -6.09
C ASN A 321 -9.03 6.65 -6.45
N GLY A 322 -9.33 5.59 -5.69
CA GLY A 322 -8.77 4.25 -5.89
C GLY A 322 -7.33 4.09 -5.38
N PRO A 323 -6.89 2.83 -5.19
CA PRO A 323 -5.60 2.54 -4.55
C PRO A 323 -4.40 2.99 -5.39
N SER A 324 -4.45 2.88 -6.73
CA SER A 324 -3.31 3.24 -7.60
C SER A 324 -2.85 4.69 -7.40
N ALA A 325 -3.77 5.66 -7.54
CA ALA A 325 -3.45 7.07 -7.36
C ALA A 325 -2.97 7.37 -5.94
N TRP A 326 -3.46 6.65 -4.93
CA TRP A 326 -3.02 6.83 -3.56
C TRP A 326 -1.57 6.38 -3.36
N LEU A 327 -1.21 5.21 -3.91
CA LEU A 327 0.12 4.59 -3.78
C LEU A 327 1.18 5.40 -4.52
N VAL A 328 0.92 5.78 -5.77
CA VAL A 328 1.85 6.54 -6.63
C VAL A 328 2.23 7.89 -5.99
N ASN A 329 1.32 8.52 -5.27
CA ASN A 329 1.57 9.80 -4.60
C ASN A 329 2.32 9.69 -3.26
N ARG A 330 2.64 8.48 -2.79
CA ARG A 330 3.26 8.21 -1.48
C ARG A 330 4.56 7.40 -1.58
N THR A 331 5.11 7.35 -2.78
CA THR A 331 6.41 6.79 -3.08
C THR A 331 7.05 7.59 -4.21
N THR A 332 8.29 7.27 -4.57
CA THR A 332 8.94 7.85 -5.73
C THR A 332 8.53 7.09 -6.98
N ARG A 333 8.21 7.81 -8.05
CA ARG A 333 7.74 7.25 -9.31
C ARG A 333 8.92 6.75 -10.15
N THR A 334 9.39 5.55 -9.83
CA THR A 334 10.38 4.82 -10.63
C THR A 334 9.68 3.83 -11.56
N PRO A 335 10.31 3.39 -12.67
CA PRO A 335 9.76 2.32 -13.50
C PRO A 335 9.53 1.00 -12.74
N THR A 336 10.29 0.73 -11.67
CA THR A 336 10.10 -0.45 -10.82
C THR A 336 8.84 -0.30 -9.97
N MET A 337 8.69 0.82 -9.25
CA MET A 337 7.53 1.08 -8.41
C MET A 337 6.23 1.17 -9.21
N GLU A 338 6.24 1.81 -10.37
CA GLU A 338 5.05 1.89 -11.24
C GLU A 338 4.64 0.50 -11.75
N ARG A 339 5.58 -0.34 -12.19
CA ARG A 339 5.29 -1.72 -12.60
C ARG A 339 4.72 -2.55 -11.45
N LEU A 340 5.33 -2.49 -10.27
CA LEU A 340 4.88 -3.21 -9.08
C LEU A 340 3.48 -2.77 -8.64
N ILE A 341 3.23 -1.47 -8.54
CA ILE A 341 1.92 -0.91 -8.16
C ILE A 341 0.85 -1.29 -9.19
N ASN A 342 1.15 -1.16 -10.48
CA ASN A 342 0.21 -1.53 -11.54
C ASN A 342 -0.13 -3.01 -11.50
N ALA A 343 0.85 -3.89 -11.30
CA ALA A 343 0.63 -5.32 -11.13
C ALA A 343 -0.24 -5.63 -9.90
N ALA A 344 0.06 -5.04 -8.73
CA ALA A 344 -0.70 -5.26 -7.50
C ALA A 344 -2.15 -4.75 -7.59
N VAL A 345 -2.36 -3.57 -8.21
CA VAL A 345 -3.71 -3.03 -8.40
C VAL A 345 -4.49 -3.85 -9.41
N ARG A 346 -3.88 -4.29 -10.52
CA ARG A 346 -4.51 -5.22 -11.47
C ARG A 346 -4.97 -6.50 -10.77
N GLN A 347 -4.16 -7.01 -9.83
CA GLN A 347 -4.51 -8.20 -9.05
C GLN A 347 -5.81 -8.07 -8.26
N ARG A 348 -6.11 -6.87 -7.77
CA ARG A 348 -7.37 -6.56 -7.05
C ARG A 348 -8.62 -6.56 -7.93
N HIS A 349 -8.49 -6.30 -9.24
CA HIS A 349 -9.63 -6.15 -10.17
C HIS A 349 -10.06 -7.47 -10.86
N HIS A 350 -9.54 -8.61 -10.41
CA HIS A 350 -9.54 -9.89 -11.14
C HIS A 350 -10.82 -10.74 -11.13
N VAL A 351 -12.02 -10.22 -10.84
CA VAL A 351 -13.24 -10.98 -11.20
C VAL A 351 -13.43 -10.92 -12.73
N GLY A 352 -13.48 -9.73 -13.33
CA GLY A 352 -13.80 -9.55 -14.76
C GLY A 352 -12.77 -10.11 -15.77
N GLN A 353 -11.47 -10.03 -15.47
CA GLN A 353 -10.42 -10.56 -16.37
C GLN A 353 -10.22 -12.07 -16.28
N ARG A 354 -10.58 -12.69 -15.14
CA ARG A 354 -10.51 -14.15 -15.00
C ARG A 354 -11.69 -14.82 -15.69
N LEU A 355 -12.87 -14.20 -15.64
CA LEU A 355 -14.03 -14.59 -16.44
C LEU A 355 -13.66 -14.70 -17.94
N GLN A 356 -12.98 -13.70 -18.51
CA GLN A 356 -12.53 -13.75 -19.93
C GLN A 356 -11.60 -14.93 -20.30
N LYS A 357 -10.96 -15.61 -19.33
CA LYS A 357 -10.08 -16.77 -19.59
C LYS A 357 -10.76 -18.12 -19.40
N VAL A 358 -11.96 -18.16 -18.82
CA VAL A 358 -12.74 -19.39 -18.64
C VAL A 358 -13.60 -19.60 -19.89
N ARG A 359 -13.76 -20.87 -20.30
CA ARG A 359 -14.46 -21.29 -21.53
C ARG A 359 -15.73 -20.47 -21.76
N ARG A 360 -15.84 -19.86 -22.95
CA ARG A 360 -17.13 -19.43 -23.49
C ARG A 360 -18.00 -20.68 -23.58
N SER A 361 -19.13 -20.71 -22.87
CA SER A 361 -20.17 -21.68 -23.21
C SER A 361 -20.74 -21.23 -24.54
N GLU A 362 -20.39 -21.91 -25.63
CA GLU A 362 -20.83 -21.56 -27.00
C GLU A 362 -22.36 -21.61 -27.18
N LEU A 363 -23.07 -22.19 -26.20
CA LEU A 363 -24.51 -22.42 -26.23
C LEU A 363 -25.34 -21.31 -25.58
N LEU A 364 -24.78 -20.55 -24.63
CA LEU A 364 -25.50 -19.48 -23.95
C LEU A 364 -25.24 -18.15 -24.65
N GLN A 365 -26.30 -17.43 -24.96
CA GLN A 365 -26.27 -16.10 -25.56
C GLN A 365 -26.69 -15.06 -24.52
N ASP A 366 -26.38 -13.79 -24.76
CA ASP A 366 -26.66 -12.70 -23.81
C ASP A 366 -28.16 -12.50 -23.53
N TRP A 367 -29.02 -12.86 -24.49
CA TRP A 367 -30.48 -12.83 -24.31
C TRP A 367 -31.02 -13.85 -23.29
N ALA A 368 -30.26 -14.90 -22.99
CA ALA A 368 -30.60 -15.89 -21.96
C ALA A 368 -30.23 -15.40 -20.54
N ILE A 369 -29.58 -14.24 -20.43
CA ILE A 369 -29.17 -13.66 -19.15
C ILE A 369 -30.21 -12.60 -18.71
N PRO A 370 -30.86 -12.77 -17.55
CA PRO A 370 -31.81 -11.78 -17.02
C PRO A 370 -31.10 -10.56 -16.46
N GLN A 371 -31.84 -9.46 -16.25
CA GLN A 371 -31.29 -8.29 -15.54
C GLN A 371 -30.87 -8.63 -14.10
N LEU A 372 -31.64 -9.50 -13.44
CA LEU A 372 -31.31 -10.06 -12.14
C LEU A 372 -31.39 -11.59 -12.24
N ILE A 373 -30.29 -12.29 -11.96
CA ILE A 373 -30.28 -13.76 -11.92
C ILE A 373 -31.41 -14.28 -11.02
N ASP A 374 -32.01 -15.43 -11.35
CA ASP A 374 -33.11 -16.01 -10.57
C ASP A 374 -32.72 -16.16 -9.09
N THR A 375 -33.68 -15.87 -8.18
CA THR A 375 -33.46 -15.91 -6.73
C THR A 375 -32.93 -17.28 -6.27
N ASP A 376 -33.48 -18.37 -6.82
CA ASP A 376 -33.10 -19.73 -6.44
C ASP A 376 -31.66 -20.07 -6.89
N ILE A 377 -31.28 -19.67 -8.10
CA ILE A 377 -29.90 -19.82 -8.60
C ILE A 377 -28.94 -18.97 -7.75
N TYR A 378 -29.37 -17.75 -7.38
CA TYR A 378 -28.57 -16.87 -6.55
C TYR A 378 -28.27 -17.47 -5.18
N HIS A 379 -29.30 -17.98 -4.49
CA HIS A 379 -29.11 -18.63 -3.19
C HIS A 379 -28.37 -19.96 -3.30
N ALA A 380 -28.56 -20.73 -4.38
CA ALA A 380 -27.82 -21.99 -4.57
C ALA A 380 -26.31 -21.76 -4.77
N CYS A 381 -25.91 -20.70 -5.48
CA CYS A 381 -24.52 -20.51 -5.91
C CYS A 381 -23.75 -19.42 -5.14
N PHE A 382 -24.43 -18.42 -4.58
CA PHE A 382 -23.78 -17.19 -4.07
C PHE A 382 -24.17 -16.82 -2.65
N ASP A 383 -24.80 -17.73 -1.90
CA ASP A 383 -25.20 -17.44 -0.53
C ASP A 383 -24.00 -16.99 0.32
N GLU A 384 -24.22 -15.93 1.09
CA GLU A 384 -23.20 -15.22 1.87
C GLU A 384 -21.95 -14.71 1.13
N MET A 385 -21.81 -14.90 -0.19
CA MET A 385 -20.60 -14.48 -0.93
C MET A 385 -20.52 -12.97 -1.16
N LEU A 386 -21.67 -12.30 -1.24
CA LEU A 386 -21.79 -10.86 -1.50
C LEU A 386 -22.53 -10.16 -0.36
N GLY A 387 -21.90 -9.15 0.25
CA GLY A 387 -22.57 -8.31 1.24
C GLY A 387 -23.48 -7.24 0.62
N GLY A 388 -24.55 -6.88 1.34
CA GLY A 388 -25.46 -5.79 0.95
C GLY A 388 -26.87 -6.29 0.64
N TYR A 389 -27.58 -5.56 -0.22
CA TYR A 389 -28.91 -5.97 -0.67
C TYR A 389 -28.81 -7.06 -1.74
N GLU A 390 -29.59 -8.12 -1.58
CA GLU A 390 -29.65 -9.26 -2.50
C GLU A 390 -29.83 -8.85 -3.96
N TRP A 391 -30.74 -7.91 -4.26
CA TRP A 391 -30.98 -7.44 -5.62
C TRP A 391 -29.74 -6.81 -6.28
N THR A 392 -28.85 -6.18 -5.50
CA THR A 392 -27.58 -5.61 -6.00
C THR A 392 -26.58 -6.73 -6.29
N GLY A 393 -26.58 -7.79 -5.48
CA GLY A 393 -25.78 -8.99 -5.72
C GLY A 393 -26.23 -9.75 -6.96
N ARG A 394 -27.53 -10.00 -7.09
CA ARG A 394 -28.14 -10.66 -8.25
C ARG A 394 -27.86 -9.95 -9.57
N LEU A 395 -28.01 -8.61 -9.58
CA LEU A 395 -27.64 -7.80 -10.74
C LEU A 395 -26.14 -7.90 -11.07
N TYR A 396 -25.28 -7.89 -10.04
CA TYR A 396 -23.84 -8.00 -10.26
C TYR A 396 -23.45 -9.36 -10.85
N VAL A 397 -24.09 -10.45 -10.43
CA VAL A 397 -23.91 -11.79 -11.01
C VAL A 397 -24.32 -11.80 -12.48
N SER A 398 -25.49 -11.26 -12.84
CA SER A 398 -25.91 -11.12 -14.24
C SER A 398 -24.88 -10.35 -15.08
N LEU A 399 -24.35 -9.25 -14.57
CA LEU A 399 -23.31 -8.48 -15.26
C LEU A 399 -22.00 -9.27 -15.42
N CYS A 400 -21.65 -10.13 -14.46
CA CYS A 400 -20.49 -11.02 -14.58
C CYS A 400 -20.72 -12.08 -15.66
N MET A 401 -21.91 -12.67 -15.72
CA MET A 401 -22.31 -13.64 -16.75
C MET A 401 -22.27 -13.03 -18.14
N VAL A 402 -22.79 -11.80 -18.32
CA VAL A 402 -22.72 -11.10 -19.63
C VAL A 402 -21.28 -10.93 -20.08
N ARG A 403 -20.35 -10.61 -19.17
CA ARG A 403 -18.94 -10.45 -19.50
C ARG A 403 -18.21 -11.76 -19.85
N LEU A 404 -18.81 -12.91 -19.53
CA LEU A 404 -18.33 -14.23 -19.97
C LEU A 404 -18.78 -14.56 -21.39
N VAL A 405 -20.00 -14.17 -21.73
CA VAL A 405 -20.69 -14.60 -22.95
C VAL A 405 -20.60 -13.59 -24.08
N ALA A 406 -20.75 -12.30 -23.76
CA ALA A 406 -20.73 -11.21 -24.71
C ALA A 406 -19.32 -10.57 -24.81
N ASP A 407 -18.97 -10.10 -26.00
CA ASP A 407 -17.71 -9.37 -26.25
C ASP A 407 -17.82 -7.92 -25.78
N VAL A 408 -17.90 -7.73 -24.46
CA VAL A 408 -18.06 -6.41 -23.82
C VAL A 408 -16.81 -6.01 -23.03
N ALA A 409 -16.33 -4.78 -23.27
CA ALA A 409 -15.07 -4.30 -22.69
C ALA A 409 -15.22 -3.84 -21.23
N ASN A 410 -16.40 -3.37 -20.82
CA ASN A 410 -16.61 -2.77 -19.51
C ASN A 410 -18.01 -3.05 -18.92
N TRP A 411 -18.23 -2.65 -17.66
CA TRP A 411 -19.49 -2.88 -16.93
C TRP A 411 -20.68 -2.08 -17.48
N SER A 412 -20.41 -0.96 -18.14
CA SER A 412 -21.45 -0.13 -18.76
C SER A 412 -22.02 -0.84 -19.98
N ASP A 413 -21.15 -1.39 -20.83
CA ASP A 413 -21.54 -2.16 -22.02
C ASP A 413 -22.26 -3.46 -21.63
N ALA A 414 -21.78 -4.13 -20.57
CA ALA A 414 -22.47 -5.30 -20.02
C ALA A 414 -23.91 -4.98 -19.57
N ALA A 415 -24.15 -3.80 -19.00
CA ALA A 415 -25.51 -3.38 -18.63
C ALA A 415 -26.38 -3.11 -19.86
N VAL A 416 -25.81 -2.53 -20.92
CA VAL A 416 -26.53 -2.28 -22.17
C VAL A 416 -26.99 -3.57 -22.84
N SER A 417 -26.16 -4.62 -22.85
CA SER A 417 -26.48 -5.93 -23.43
C SER A 417 -27.72 -6.58 -22.79
N ILE A 418 -27.97 -6.36 -21.49
CA ILE A 418 -29.17 -6.82 -20.77
C ILE A 418 -30.26 -5.75 -20.64
N GLY A 419 -30.23 -4.70 -21.47
CA GLY A 419 -31.30 -3.70 -21.55
C GLY A 419 -31.35 -2.71 -20.38
N LEU A 420 -30.24 -2.48 -19.68
CA LEU A 420 -30.12 -1.51 -18.58
C LEU A 420 -29.34 -0.26 -19.00
N ALA A 421 -29.58 0.84 -18.28
CA ALA A 421 -28.81 2.06 -18.49
C ALA A 421 -27.32 1.87 -18.12
N PRO A 422 -26.36 2.41 -18.90
CA PRO A 422 -24.92 2.22 -18.69
C PRO A 422 -24.43 2.48 -17.26
N ALA A 423 -24.95 3.56 -16.64
CA ALA A 423 -24.56 3.98 -15.29
C ALA A 423 -24.94 2.98 -14.19
N ILE A 424 -25.94 2.12 -14.44
CA ILE A 424 -26.39 1.09 -13.48
C ILE A 424 -25.30 0.01 -13.36
N GLY A 425 -24.72 -0.43 -14.48
CA GLY A 425 -23.69 -1.47 -14.50
C GLY A 425 -22.46 -1.11 -13.69
N ALA A 426 -21.89 0.07 -13.95
CA ALA A 426 -20.72 0.56 -13.22
C ALA A 426 -20.99 0.73 -11.70
N ARG A 427 -22.20 1.15 -11.32
CA ARG A 427 -22.59 1.36 -9.92
C ARG A 427 -22.80 0.04 -9.19
N ALA A 428 -23.51 -0.92 -9.80
CA ALA A 428 -23.75 -2.24 -9.24
C ALA A 428 -22.44 -3.01 -9.05
N ALA A 429 -21.58 -3.02 -10.09
CA ALA A 429 -20.27 -3.66 -10.01
C ALA A 429 -19.40 -3.08 -8.90
N ARG A 430 -19.36 -1.76 -8.76
CA ARG A 430 -18.62 -1.09 -7.68
C ARG A 430 -19.17 -1.43 -6.30
N ALA A 431 -20.50 -1.42 -6.14
CA ALA A 431 -21.15 -1.67 -4.85
C ALA A 431 -20.98 -3.12 -4.38
N SER A 432 -21.08 -4.10 -5.30
CA SER A 432 -20.99 -5.52 -4.98
C SER A 432 -19.53 -5.99 -4.84
N SER A 433 -18.64 -5.59 -5.74
CA SER A 433 -17.21 -5.97 -5.65
C SER A 433 -16.53 -5.44 -4.39
N ALA A 434 -16.93 -4.26 -3.89
CA ALA A 434 -16.42 -3.72 -2.64
C ALA A 434 -16.85 -4.51 -1.39
N ARG A 435 -17.84 -5.40 -1.52
CA ARG A 435 -18.43 -6.18 -0.42
C ARG A 435 -18.34 -7.69 -0.67
N LEU A 436 -17.49 -8.11 -1.59
CA LEU A 436 -17.22 -9.52 -1.83
C LEU A 436 -16.55 -10.13 -0.59
N ARG A 437 -17.13 -11.20 -0.04
CA ARG A 437 -16.69 -11.86 1.20
C ARG A 437 -15.82 -13.09 0.95
N VAL A 438 -15.79 -13.58 -0.29
CA VAL A 438 -15.01 -14.74 -0.73
C VAL A 438 -13.87 -14.32 -1.66
N SER A 439 -12.95 -15.25 -1.93
CA SER A 439 -11.90 -15.00 -2.90
C SER A 439 -12.49 -14.85 -4.32
N PRO A 440 -11.88 -14.04 -5.20
CA PRO A 440 -12.33 -13.90 -6.58
C PRO A 440 -12.37 -15.22 -7.38
N THR A 441 -11.55 -16.22 -7.02
CA THR A 441 -11.60 -17.56 -7.61
C THR A 441 -12.89 -18.27 -7.27
N VAL A 442 -13.22 -18.39 -5.98
CA VAL A 442 -14.44 -19.05 -5.51
C VAL A 442 -15.68 -18.40 -6.11
N PHE A 443 -15.68 -17.06 -6.18
CA PHE A 443 -16.76 -16.33 -6.83
C PHE A 443 -16.86 -16.61 -8.33
N ALA A 444 -15.72 -16.64 -9.06
CA ALA A 444 -15.73 -16.94 -10.49
C ALA A 444 -16.21 -18.38 -10.76
N ASP A 445 -15.80 -19.35 -9.94
CA ASP A 445 -16.26 -20.74 -10.04
C ASP A 445 -17.78 -20.84 -9.81
N ALA A 446 -18.31 -20.11 -8.82
CA ALA A 446 -19.75 -20.00 -8.60
C ALA A 446 -20.50 -19.35 -9.78
N VAL A 447 -19.91 -18.36 -10.45
CA VAL A 447 -20.48 -17.78 -11.69
C VAL A 447 -20.57 -18.84 -12.79
N ASN A 448 -19.55 -19.69 -12.97
CA ASN A 448 -19.61 -20.76 -13.95
C ASN A 448 -20.67 -21.82 -13.60
N ALA A 449 -20.75 -22.24 -12.34
CA ALA A 449 -21.79 -23.17 -11.89
C ALA A 449 -23.20 -22.62 -12.11
N ALA A 450 -23.41 -21.32 -11.83
CA ALA A 450 -24.68 -20.66 -12.07
C ALA A 450 -25.03 -20.51 -13.56
N MET A 451 -24.02 -20.40 -14.44
CA MET A 451 -24.23 -20.41 -15.89
C MET A 451 -24.77 -21.75 -16.38
N ASP A 452 -24.29 -22.87 -15.83
CA ASP A 452 -24.78 -24.21 -16.18
C ASP A 452 -26.23 -24.45 -15.71
N MET A 453 -26.72 -23.69 -14.72
CA MET A 453 -28.10 -23.73 -14.26
C MET A 453 -29.07 -22.89 -15.11
N LEU A 454 -28.56 -22.04 -16.03
CA LEU A 454 -29.40 -21.23 -16.90
C LEU A 454 -29.91 -22.04 -18.10
N SER A 455 -31.21 -21.94 -18.36
CA SER A 455 -31.83 -22.58 -19.52
C SER A 455 -31.55 -21.77 -20.79
N CYS A 456 -30.84 -22.37 -21.75
CA CYS A 456 -30.57 -21.75 -23.05
C CYS A 456 -31.84 -21.52 -23.91
N SER A 457 -33.00 -22.04 -23.51
CA SER A 457 -34.28 -21.82 -24.20
C SER A 457 -35.05 -20.58 -23.73
N ARG A 458 -34.63 -19.94 -22.63
CA ARG A 458 -35.35 -18.77 -22.07
C ARG A 458 -34.83 -17.49 -22.70
N ASN A 459 -35.71 -16.74 -23.37
CA ASN A 459 -35.37 -15.42 -23.90
C ASN A 459 -35.90 -14.28 -23.02
N PHE A 460 -35.04 -13.75 -22.16
CA PHE A 460 -35.43 -12.66 -21.26
C PHE A 460 -35.67 -11.34 -22.01
N ARG A 461 -35.02 -11.12 -23.16
CA ARG A 461 -35.28 -9.93 -23.99
C ARG A 461 -36.70 -9.96 -24.55
N GLU A 462 -37.19 -11.13 -24.96
CA GLU A 462 -38.59 -11.33 -25.38
C GLU A 462 -39.57 -11.14 -24.23
N HIS A 463 -39.31 -11.73 -23.05
CA HIS A 463 -40.17 -11.53 -21.88
C HIS A 463 -40.29 -10.05 -21.52
N GLU A 464 -39.17 -9.32 -21.51
CA GLU A 464 -39.18 -7.88 -21.26
C GLU A 464 -39.95 -7.10 -22.33
N ALA A 465 -39.78 -7.44 -23.61
CA ALA A 465 -40.53 -6.82 -24.70
C ALA A 465 -42.04 -7.06 -24.58
N ARG A 466 -42.44 -8.28 -24.19
CA ARG A 466 -43.85 -8.64 -23.94
C ARG A 466 -44.44 -7.85 -22.79
N VAL A 467 -43.73 -7.72 -21.67
CA VAL A 467 -44.20 -6.89 -20.54
C VAL A 467 -44.30 -5.42 -20.93
N ARG A 468 -43.36 -4.88 -21.74
CA ARG A 468 -43.46 -3.52 -22.29
C ARG A 468 -44.69 -3.35 -23.19
N ALA A 469 -45.03 -4.35 -24.00
CA ALA A 469 -46.24 -4.33 -24.84
C ALA A 469 -47.52 -4.30 -23.98
N LEU A 470 -47.62 -5.19 -22.98
CA LEU A 470 -48.74 -5.23 -22.02
C LEU A 470 -48.86 -3.94 -21.20
N ALA A 471 -47.75 -3.24 -20.97
CA ALA A 471 -47.75 -1.96 -20.27
C ALA A 471 -48.29 -0.79 -21.12
N ARG A 472 -48.03 -0.83 -22.43
CA ARG A 472 -48.51 0.15 -23.43
C ARG A 472 -49.99 -0.06 -23.74
N ASP A 473 -50.35 -1.31 -24.04
CA ASP A 473 -51.73 -1.71 -24.31
C ASP A 473 -52.29 -2.48 -23.11
N ARG A 474 -52.98 -1.74 -22.25
CA ARG A 474 -53.65 -2.28 -21.06
C ARG A 474 -55.06 -2.77 -21.36
N GLY A 475 -55.56 -2.57 -22.58
CA GLY A 475 -56.90 -2.93 -23.00
C GLY A 475 -57.07 -4.44 -23.08
N GLY A 476 -58.23 -4.94 -22.65
CA GLY A 476 -58.58 -6.37 -22.73
C GLY A 476 -57.93 -7.23 -21.64
N TRP A 477 -56.60 -7.40 -21.64
CA TRP A 477 -55.95 -8.37 -20.75
C TRP A 477 -56.08 -8.03 -19.27
N PHE A 478 -55.89 -6.76 -18.90
CA PHE A 478 -55.89 -6.35 -17.49
C PHE A 478 -57.31 -6.38 -16.92
N GLU A 479 -58.27 -6.00 -17.76
CA GLU A 479 -59.69 -6.05 -17.44
C GLU A 479 -60.14 -7.48 -17.15
N THR A 480 -59.81 -8.41 -18.05
CA THR A 480 -60.11 -9.81 -17.88
C THR A 480 -59.37 -10.39 -16.68
N TRP A 481 -58.09 -10.09 -16.49
CA TRP A 481 -57.32 -10.60 -15.36
C TRP A 481 -57.87 -10.11 -14.01
N ARG A 482 -58.24 -8.83 -13.89
CA ARG A 482 -58.72 -8.26 -12.61
C ARG A 482 -60.09 -8.79 -12.20
N THR A 483 -60.95 -9.14 -13.17
CA THR A 483 -62.29 -9.68 -12.92
C THR A 483 -62.28 -11.19 -12.77
N THR A 484 -61.38 -11.92 -13.44
CA THR A 484 -61.26 -13.38 -13.28
C THR A 484 -60.44 -13.80 -12.06
N THR A 485 -59.61 -12.91 -11.51
CA THR A 485 -58.86 -13.17 -10.27
C THR A 485 -59.75 -13.05 -9.03
N THR A 486 -59.69 -14.03 -8.13
CA THR A 486 -60.32 -13.96 -6.80
C THR A 486 -59.29 -13.64 -5.70
N PRO A 487 -59.52 -12.63 -4.84
CA PRO A 487 -60.56 -11.61 -4.94
C PRO A 487 -60.29 -10.63 -6.10
N HIS A 488 -61.35 -10.03 -6.63
CA HIS A 488 -61.26 -9.05 -7.71
C HIS A 488 -60.28 -7.92 -7.39
N ARG A 489 -59.56 -7.46 -8.41
CA ARG A 489 -58.54 -6.40 -8.25
C ARG A 489 -59.05 -5.04 -8.67
N ARG A 490 -58.65 -4.03 -7.91
CA ARG A 490 -58.99 -2.63 -8.20
C ARG A 490 -58.28 -2.19 -9.49
N PRO A 491 -58.87 -1.30 -10.31
CA PRO A 491 -58.21 -0.74 -11.48
C PRO A 491 -56.84 -0.12 -11.19
N THR A 492 -56.68 0.48 -10.01
CA THR A 492 -55.42 1.06 -9.52
C THR A 492 -54.29 0.04 -9.29
N SER A 493 -54.58 -1.27 -9.41
CA SER A 493 -53.59 -2.35 -9.27
C SER A 493 -52.75 -2.56 -10.54
N SER A 494 -53.17 -1.99 -11.68
CA SER A 494 -52.53 -2.18 -12.99
C SER A 494 -51.00 -2.01 -12.99
N PRO A 495 -50.43 -0.89 -12.49
CA PRO A 495 -48.98 -0.72 -12.53
C PRO A 495 -48.24 -1.71 -11.62
N TYR A 496 -48.89 -2.24 -10.58
CA TYR A 496 -48.30 -3.27 -9.71
C TYR A 496 -48.32 -4.65 -10.36
N ALA A 497 -49.37 -4.99 -11.13
CA ALA A 497 -49.42 -6.22 -11.92
C ALA A 497 -48.34 -6.22 -13.02
N ILE A 498 -48.17 -5.09 -13.73
CA ILE A 498 -47.09 -4.91 -14.71
C ILE A 498 -45.71 -5.02 -14.04
N THR A 499 -45.51 -4.33 -12.92
CA THR A 499 -44.25 -4.42 -12.16
C THR A 499 -44.00 -5.85 -11.65
N TRP A 500 -45.05 -6.60 -11.29
CA TRP A 500 -44.93 -8.00 -10.90
C TRP A 500 -44.47 -8.87 -12.07
N MET A 501 -45.08 -8.75 -13.24
CA MET A 501 -44.64 -9.47 -14.45
C MET A 501 -43.19 -9.12 -14.82
N TRP A 502 -42.82 -7.85 -14.69
CA TRP A 502 -41.45 -7.36 -14.93
C TRP A 502 -40.44 -8.01 -13.99
N CYS A 503 -40.65 -7.94 -12.67
CA CYS A 503 -39.68 -8.43 -11.69
C CYS A 503 -39.67 -9.97 -11.58
N GLU A 504 -40.82 -10.62 -11.66
CA GLU A 504 -40.98 -12.03 -11.29
C GLU A 504 -40.99 -12.99 -12.49
N VAL A 505 -41.22 -12.48 -13.71
CA VAL A 505 -41.26 -13.30 -14.93
C VAL A 505 -40.15 -12.89 -15.89
N ALA A 506 -40.01 -11.59 -16.16
CA ALA A 506 -38.91 -11.08 -16.98
C ALA A 506 -37.59 -10.92 -16.19
N GLN A 507 -37.60 -11.13 -14.87
CA GLN A 507 -36.44 -10.96 -13.98
C GLN A 507 -35.77 -9.58 -14.13
N GLY A 508 -36.61 -8.56 -14.33
CA GLY A 508 -36.22 -7.17 -14.57
C GLY A 508 -35.94 -6.39 -13.28
N LEU A 509 -35.10 -5.36 -13.38
CA LEU A 509 -34.84 -4.44 -12.28
C LEU A 509 -36.10 -3.62 -11.99
N LEU A 510 -36.56 -3.62 -10.74
CA LEU A 510 -37.78 -2.90 -10.32
C LEU A 510 -37.76 -1.42 -10.75
N ASP A 511 -36.60 -0.77 -10.65
CA ASP A 511 -36.42 0.65 -10.99
C ASP A 511 -36.52 0.93 -12.49
N ALA A 512 -36.47 -0.12 -13.32
CA ALA A 512 -36.64 -0.08 -14.76
C ALA A 512 -38.01 -0.62 -15.22
N SER A 513 -38.96 -0.87 -14.29
CA SER A 513 -40.29 -1.37 -14.63
C SER A 513 -41.03 -0.42 -15.58
N PRO A 514 -41.60 -0.92 -16.70
CA PRO A 514 -42.31 -0.10 -17.68
C PRO A 514 -43.67 0.42 -17.17
N ALA A 515 -44.10 -0.01 -15.99
CA ALA A 515 -45.30 0.50 -15.35
C ALA A 515 -45.18 2.00 -14.97
N TRP A 516 -43.95 2.48 -14.80
CA TRP A 516 -43.65 3.81 -14.28
C TRP A 516 -42.77 4.59 -15.26
N PRO A 517 -43.06 5.88 -15.51
CA PRO A 517 -42.28 6.71 -16.44
C PRO A 517 -40.89 7.09 -15.88
N ALA A 518 -40.71 6.98 -14.57
CA ALA A 518 -39.46 7.22 -13.85
C ALA A 518 -39.33 6.19 -12.71
N PRO A 519 -38.11 5.99 -12.16
CA PRO A 519 -37.91 5.06 -11.06
C PRO A 519 -38.90 5.31 -9.90
N PRO A 520 -39.63 4.29 -9.42
CA PRO A 520 -40.70 4.48 -8.45
C PRO A 520 -40.15 4.97 -7.10
N ALA A 521 -40.85 5.92 -6.48
CA ALA A 521 -40.50 6.43 -5.15
C ALA A 521 -40.59 5.32 -4.07
N PRO A 522 -39.87 5.44 -2.94
CA PRO A 522 -39.83 4.42 -1.89
C PRO A 522 -41.22 3.94 -1.41
N ARG A 523 -42.19 4.85 -1.29
CA ARG A 523 -43.58 4.51 -0.92
C ARG A 523 -44.24 3.58 -1.94
N ILE A 524 -44.02 3.80 -3.24
CA ILE A 524 -44.56 2.93 -4.30
C ILE A 524 -43.90 1.55 -4.25
N LYS A 525 -42.58 1.49 -4.03
CA LYS A 525 -41.85 0.21 -3.87
C LYS A 525 -42.39 -0.59 -2.68
N ALA A 526 -42.70 0.08 -1.56
CA ALA A 526 -43.30 -0.56 -0.40
C ALA A 526 -44.70 -1.13 -0.70
N THR A 527 -45.57 -0.35 -1.36
CA THR A 527 -46.90 -0.82 -1.78
C THR A 527 -46.81 -1.98 -2.76
N TYR A 528 -45.86 -1.95 -3.70
CA TYR A 528 -45.61 -3.06 -4.62
C TYR A 528 -45.24 -4.35 -3.88
N ARG A 529 -44.38 -4.28 -2.86
CA ARG A 529 -44.03 -5.47 -2.05
C ARG A 529 -45.27 -6.06 -1.38
N VAL A 530 -46.11 -5.21 -0.77
CA VAL A 530 -47.39 -5.65 -0.19
C VAL A 530 -48.29 -6.30 -1.24
N PHE A 531 -48.37 -5.73 -2.44
CA PHE A 531 -49.13 -6.32 -3.55
C PHE A 531 -48.57 -7.69 -3.96
N ARG A 532 -47.26 -7.79 -4.19
CA ARG A 532 -46.56 -9.03 -4.57
C ARG A 532 -46.81 -10.14 -3.54
N ASP A 533 -46.61 -9.82 -2.26
CA ASP A 533 -46.68 -10.80 -1.18
C ASP A 533 -48.12 -11.32 -0.98
N ARG A 534 -49.12 -10.46 -1.21
CA ARG A 534 -50.56 -10.79 -1.10
C ARG A 534 -51.19 -11.32 -2.39
N LEU A 535 -50.42 -11.49 -3.47
CA LEU A 535 -50.95 -11.98 -4.74
C LEU A 535 -51.13 -13.51 -4.68
N PRO A 536 -52.34 -14.08 -4.85
CA PRO A 536 -52.59 -15.52 -4.78
C PRO A 536 -51.93 -16.29 -5.93
N GLY A 537 -51.64 -17.59 -5.70
CA GLY A 537 -51.04 -18.49 -6.69
C GLY A 537 -51.73 -18.47 -8.06
N PRO A 538 -53.06 -18.62 -8.17
CA PRO A 538 -53.77 -18.58 -9.45
C PRO A 538 -53.60 -17.24 -10.19
N ALA A 539 -53.60 -16.13 -9.46
CA ALA A 539 -53.40 -14.79 -10.03
C ALA A 539 -51.98 -14.61 -10.58
N ARG A 540 -50.97 -15.15 -9.87
CA ARG A 540 -49.58 -15.19 -10.32
C ARG A 540 -49.43 -16.03 -11.58
N ALA A 541 -50.08 -17.21 -11.63
CA ALA A 541 -50.05 -18.09 -12.79
C ALA A 541 -50.64 -17.42 -14.03
N ALA A 542 -51.78 -16.74 -13.89
CA ALA A 542 -52.41 -16.00 -14.98
C ALA A 542 -51.55 -14.81 -15.47
N LEU A 543 -50.88 -14.07 -14.59
CA LEU A 543 -49.93 -13.04 -15.02
C LEU A 543 -48.70 -13.63 -15.72
N ARG A 544 -48.24 -14.80 -15.26
CA ARG A 544 -47.10 -15.50 -15.84
C ARG A 544 -47.40 -16.00 -17.25
N SER A 545 -48.58 -16.58 -17.50
CA SER A 545 -48.96 -17.07 -18.83
C SER A 545 -49.03 -15.94 -19.86
N LEU A 546 -49.48 -14.75 -19.48
CA LEU A 546 -49.51 -13.58 -20.39
C LEU A 546 -48.13 -13.19 -20.95
N VAL A 547 -47.06 -13.50 -20.22
CA VAL A 547 -45.68 -13.21 -20.61
C VAL A 547 -45.03 -14.39 -21.34
N LEU A 548 -45.31 -15.63 -20.92
CA LEU A 548 -44.65 -16.84 -21.43
C LEU A 548 -45.35 -17.47 -22.65
N ASP A 549 -46.68 -17.36 -22.79
CA ASP A 549 -47.41 -17.97 -23.90
C ASP A 549 -47.40 -17.07 -25.15
N GLN A 550 -46.63 -17.47 -26.17
CA GLN A 550 -46.56 -16.76 -27.45
C GLN A 550 -47.85 -16.87 -28.29
N SER A 551 -48.83 -17.69 -27.89
CA SER A 551 -50.03 -18.03 -28.68
C SER A 551 -51.29 -17.22 -28.35
N ALA A 552 -51.27 -16.33 -27.35
CA ALA A 552 -52.48 -15.63 -26.92
C ALA A 552 -52.52 -14.17 -27.41
N PRO A 553 -53.11 -13.94 -28.60
CA PRO A 553 -53.96 -12.76 -28.76
C PRO A 553 -55.35 -13.02 -29.40
N HIS A 554 -55.87 -14.26 -29.51
CA HIS A 554 -57.18 -14.49 -30.14
C HIS A 554 -58.16 -15.53 -29.55
N GLN A 555 -57.94 -16.07 -28.35
CA GLN A 555 -58.91 -17.03 -27.76
C GLN A 555 -59.42 -16.59 -26.38
N LEU A 556 -60.11 -15.44 -26.32
CA LEU A 556 -61.02 -15.09 -25.21
C LEU A 556 -62.22 -14.28 -25.74
N VAL A 557 -62.82 -14.73 -26.85
CA VAL A 557 -64.20 -14.42 -27.22
C VAL A 557 -64.87 -15.76 -27.50
N GLY A 558 -65.75 -16.16 -26.60
CA GLY A 558 -66.49 -17.41 -26.56
C GLY A 558 -67.25 -17.46 -25.25
#